data_AF-A0A7J4RKY8-F1
#
_entry.id   AF-A0A7J4RKY8-F1
#
_cell.length_a   1.000
_cell.length_b   1.000
_cell.length_c   1.000
_cell.angle_alpha   90.00
_cell.angle_beta   90.00
_cell.angle_gamma   90.00
#
_symmetry.space_group_name_H-M   'P 1'
#
loop_
_entity.id
_entity.type
_entity.pdbx_description
1 polymer ?
#
loop_
_entity_poly.entity_id
_entity_poly.type
_entity_poly.pdbx_seq_one_letter_code
_entity_poly.pdbx_strand_id
1 'polypeptide(L)'
;MLTVNRFDGYDCPGCAWPDPDDHRSSFEFCENGAKAFATEATRKRVTPDDLRELSVNELSKLTDMELDKMGRITNPLFLRDGSEHYEEIDWESAFQIIASSISKSENPDDNVFYTSGRASNEAAFLWGTLARQIGTNNLPDCSNMCHESSGVALSGSIGIGKGTVKLSCFEEADLILVIGQNPGTNHPRMLTALAACKENGG
;
A
#
# COMPACT_ATOMS: atom_id res chain seq x y z
N MET A 1 -5.30 -3.20 18.81
CA MET A 1 -6.58 -2.68 18.27
C MET A 1 -7.04 -1.41 18.95
N LEU A 2 -7.08 -1.29 20.28
CA LEU A 2 -7.58 -0.05 20.95
C LEU A 2 -6.79 1.23 20.63
N THR A 3 -5.54 1.09 20.16
CA THR A 3 -4.63 2.17 19.77
C THR A 3 -4.59 2.43 18.26
N VAL A 4 -5.38 1.71 17.45
CA VAL A 4 -5.46 1.95 15.99
C VAL A 4 -6.31 3.19 15.73
N ASN A 5 -5.87 4.08 14.83
CA ASN A 5 -6.55 5.33 14.45
C ASN A 5 -6.84 6.25 15.64
N ARG A 6 -5.97 6.22 16.66
CA ARG A 6 -5.99 7.15 17.80
C ARG A 6 -4.97 8.26 17.59
N PHE A 7 -5.21 9.40 18.22
CA PHE A 7 -4.33 10.56 18.13
C PHE A 7 -2.90 10.25 18.59
N ASP A 8 -2.75 9.48 19.67
CA ASP A 8 -1.50 8.97 20.23
C ASP A 8 -1.20 7.51 19.82
N GLY A 9 -1.91 7.05 18.78
CA GLY A 9 -1.88 5.68 18.31
C GLY A 9 -1.04 5.50 17.05
N TYR A 10 -1.47 4.57 16.20
CA TYR A 10 -0.94 4.39 14.87
C TYR A 10 -2.08 4.25 13.86
N ASP A 11 -1.84 4.71 12.65
CA ASP A 11 -2.86 4.72 11.62
C ASP A 11 -3.04 3.33 11.02
N CYS A 12 -4.29 2.98 10.77
CA CYS A 12 -4.67 1.80 10.04
C CYS A 12 -4.19 1.98 8.60
N PRO A 13 -3.34 1.08 8.08
CA PRO A 13 -2.84 1.27 6.74
C PRO A 13 -3.96 1.07 5.70
N GLY A 14 -5.07 0.38 6.04
CA GLY A 14 -6.10 -0.05 5.10
C GLY A 14 -7.12 1.00 4.64
N CYS A 15 -7.15 2.22 5.18
CA CYS A 15 -8.14 3.23 4.80
C CYS A 15 -7.46 4.50 4.29
N ALA A 16 -7.91 5.03 3.16
CA ALA A 16 -7.43 6.31 2.62
C ALA A 16 -8.24 7.53 3.11
N TRP A 17 -9.28 7.31 3.92
CA TRP A 17 -10.04 8.41 4.52
C TRP A 17 -9.23 9.07 5.64
N PRO A 18 -9.04 10.40 5.60
CA PRO A 18 -8.20 11.11 6.57
C PRO A 18 -8.75 11.01 7.99
N ASP A 19 -7.86 11.13 8.96
CA ASP A 19 -8.23 11.21 10.37
C ASP A 19 -8.64 12.64 10.75
N PRO A 20 -9.72 12.83 11.53
CA PRO A 20 -10.04 14.13 12.08
C PRO A 20 -8.97 14.56 13.10
N ASP A 21 -8.72 15.86 13.15
CA ASP A 21 -7.72 16.48 14.03
C ASP A 21 -8.19 16.52 15.50
N ASP A 22 -9.50 16.43 15.74
CA ASP A 22 -10.15 16.57 17.04
C ASP A 22 -10.65 15.24 17.64
N HIS A 23 -11.88 14.83 17.35
CA HIS A 23 -12.54 13.66 17.93
C HIS A 23 -12.42 12.46 16.98
N ARG A 24 -11.67 11.45 17.41
CA ARG A 24 -11.60 10.15 16.72
C ARG A 24 -12.48 9.14 17.46
N SER A 25 -13.44 8.53 16.77
CA SER A 25 -14.28 7.47 17.34
C SER A 25 -13.42 6.31 17.87
N SER A 26 -13.99 5.53 18.78
CA SER A 26 -13.32 4.35 19.33
C SER A 26 -13.19 3.17 18.37
N PHE A 27 -13.85 3.25 17.22
CA PHE A 27 -13.91 2.18 16.23
C PHE A 27 -13.87 2.76 14.81
N GLU A 28 -12.70 3.29 14.43
CA GLU A 28 -12.48 3.97 13.14
C GLU A 28 -11.87 3.04 12.08
N PHE A 29 -12.31 1.79 11.93
CA PHE A 29 -11.73 0.88 10.94
C PHE A 29 -12.75 0.21 10.02
N CYS A 30 -12.36 0.05 8.76
CA CYS A 30 -13.11 -0.66 7.73
C CYS A 30 -12.81 -2.16 7.73
N GLU A 31 -13.58 -2.95 6.98
CA GLU A 31 -13.28 -4.37 6.75
C GLU A 31 -11.85 -4.57 6.22
N ASN A 32 -11.46 -3.77 5.22
CA ASN A 32 -10.09 -3.79 4.68
C ASN A 32 -9.03 -3.42 5.72
N GLY A 33 -9.36 -2.50 6.62
CA GLY A 33 -8.50 -2.07 7.72
C GLY A 33 -8.33 -3.14 8.79
N ALA A 34 -9.42 -3.84 9.13
CA ALA A 34 -9.40 -4.98 10.02
C ALA A 34 -8.59 -6.13 9.43
N LYS A 35 -8.79 -6.45 8.14
CA LYS A 35 -8.01 -7.46 7.42
C LYS A 35 -6.52 -7.11 7.42
N ALA A 36 -6.17 -5.89 7.02
CA ALA A 36 -4.79 -5.43 7.01
C ALA A 36 -4.14 -5.50 8.39
N PHE A 37 -4.85 -5.07 9.45
CA PHE A 37 -4.34 -5.18 10.81
C PHE A 37 -4.17 -6.63 11.26
N ALA A 38 -5.13 -7.50 10.96
CA ALA A 38 -5.05 -8.93 11.33
C ALA A 38 -3.86 -9.62 10.65
N THR A 39 -3.59 -9.29 9.38
CA THR A 39 -2.41 -9.74 8.65
C THR A 39 -1.13 -9.20 9.28
N GLU A 40 -1.04 -7.88 9.52
CA GLU A 40 0.17 -7.29 10.10
C GLU A 40 0.46 -7.76 11.53
N ALA A 41 -0.57 -7.94 12.35
CA ALA A 41 -0.44 -8.41 13.72
C ALA A 41 -0.18 -9.92 13.83
N THR A 42 -0.13 -10.66 12.72
CA THR A 42 0.14 -12.09 12.75
C THR A 42 1.48 -12.39 13.40
N ARG A 43 1.48 -13.39 14.29
CA ARG A 43 2.72 -13.94 14.87
C ARG A 43 3.22 -15.17 14.10
N LYS A 44 2.43 -15.66 13.14
CA LYS A 44 2.83 -16.78 12.29
C LYS A 44 3.99 -16.37 11.41
N ARG A 45 4.94 -17.28 11.27
CA ARG A 45 6.10 -17.15 10.41
C ARG A 45 6.11 -18.34 9.49
N VAL A 46 6.47 -18.09 8.24
CA VAL A 46 6.79 -19.14 7.29
C VAL A 46 8.31 -19.12 7.12
N THR A 47 8.95 -20.22 7.50
CA THR A 47 10.39 -20.38 7.47
C THR A 47 10.85 -20.91 6.11
N PRO A 48 12.15 -20.80 5.78
CA PRO A 48 12.67 -21.40 4.56
C PRO A 48 12.45 -22.91 4.47
N ASP A 49 12.48 -23.63 5.60
CA ASP A 49 12.20 -25.07 5.62
C ASP A 49 10.76 -25.36 5.17
N ASP A 50 9.79 -24.57 5.62
CA ASP A 50 8.38 -24.69 5.21
C ASP A 50 8.19 -24.43 3.70
N LEU A 51 8.97 -23.51 3.13
CA LEU A 51 8.88 -23.14 1.72
C LEU A 51 9.66 -24.07 0.79
N ARG A 52 10.68 -24.78 1.29
CA ARG A 52 11.42 -25.76 0.49
C ARG A 52 10.56 -26.94 0.07
N GLU A 53 9.55 -27.29 0.87
CA GLU A 53 8.63 -28.40 0.58
C GLU A 53 7.66 -28.11 -0.58
N LEU A 54 7.49 -26.85 -0.95
CA LEU A 54 6.54 -26.41 -1.98
C LEU A 54 7.29 -25.81 -3.17
N SER A 55 6.96 -26.28 -4.37
CA SER A 55 7.42 -25.63 -5.59
C SER A 55 6.75 -24.28 -5.79
N VAL A 56 7.39 -23.38 -6.54
CA VAL A 56 6.83 -22.09 -6.93
C VAL A 56 5.51 -22.26 -7.68
N ASN A 57 5.38 -23.33 -8.49
CA ASN A 57 4.15 -23.65 -9.20
C ASN A 57 3.02 -24.05 -8.24
N GLU A 58 3.31 -24.82 -7.19
CA GLU A 58 2.32 -25.15 -6.16
C GLU A 58 1.90 -23.91 -5.36
N LEU A 59 2.85 -23.09 -4.95
CA LEU A 59 2.57 -21.81 -4.29
C LEU A 59 1.68 -20.90 -5.16
N SER A 60 1.91 -20.87 -6.47
CA SER A 60 1.13 -20.04 -7.42
C SER A 60 -0.35 -20.45 -7.55
N LYS A 61 -0.71 -21.66 -7.11
CA LYS A 61 -2.08 -22.18 -7.15
C LYS A 61 -2.85 -21.87 -5.87
N LEU A 62 -2.16 -21.43 -4.82
CA LEU A 62 -2.79 -21.04 -3.57
C LEU A 62 -3.46 -19.67 -3.72
N THR A 63 -4.57 -19.49 -3.03
CA THR A 63 -5.25 -18.20 -2.93
C THR A 63 -4.44 -17.22 -2.07
N ASP A 64 -4.66 -15.92 -2.27
CA ASP A 64 -4.06 -14.87 -1.43
C ASP A 64 -4.29 -15.12 0.06
N MET A 65 -5.46 -15.67 0.42
CA MET A 65 -5.80 -15.97 1.81
C MET A 65 -4.98 -17.14 2.34
N GLU A 66 -4.77 -18.19 1.55
CA GLU A 66 -3.95 -19.33 1.94
C GLU A 66 -2.50 -18.89 2.14
N LEU A 67 -1.94 -18.14 1.19
CA LEU A 67 -0.60 -17.57 1.26
C LEU A 67 -0.44 -16.66 2.49
N ASP A 68 -1.38 -15.75 2.74
CA ASP A 68 -1.39 -14.88 3.93
C ASP A 68 -1.40 -15.68 5.24
N LYS A 69 -2.11 -16.81 5.28
CA LYS A 69 -2.24 -17.65 6.49
C LYS A 69 -1.03 -18.54 6.74
N MET A 70 -0.14 -18.72 5.78
CA MET A 70 1.17 -19.36 5.98
C MET A 70 2.04 -18.55 6.96
N GLY A 71 1.98 -17.21 6.88
CA GLY A 71 2.65 -16.30 7.81
C GLY A 71 3.74 -15.46 7.16
N ARG A 72 4.47 -14.71 7.98
CA ARG A 72 5.49 -13.75 7.52
C ARG A 72 6.77 -14.47 7.11
N ILE A 73 7.28 -14.19 5.91
CA ILE A 73 8.60 -14.68 5.44
C ILE A 73 9.70 -14.11 6.36
N THR A 74 10.63 -14.96 6.76
CA THR A 74 11.65 -14.60 7.76
C THR A 74 13.03 -14.32 7.20
N ASN A 75 13.35 -14.85 6.01
CA ASN A 75 14.68 -14.81 5.42
C ASN A 75 14.59 -14.45 3.92
N PRO A 76 15.64 -13.85 3.34
CA PRO A 76 15.74 -13.74 1.89
C PRO A 76 15.70 -15.11 1.22
N LEU A 77 14.96 -15.18 0.12
CA LEU A 77 14.81 -16.39 -0.69
C LEU A 77 15.27 -16.10 -2.11
N PHE A 78 15.90 -17.09 -2.73
CA PHE A 78 16.36 -17.01 -4.10
C PHE A 78 15.81 -18.16 -4.91
N LEU A 79 15.39 -17.88 -6.15
CA LEU A 79 14.99 -18.90 -7.11
C LEU A 79 16.08 -18.95 -8.18
N ARG A 80 16.87 -20.03 -8.19
CA ARG A 80 17.90 -20.23 -9.22
C ARG A 80 17.26 -20.46 -10.58
N ASP A 81 17.98 -20.08 -11.62
CA ASP A 81 17.58 -20.40 -12.99
C ASP A 81 17.38 -21.92 -13.16
N GLY A 82 16.27 -22.31 -13.78
CA GLY A 82 15.85 -23.70 -13.93
C GLY A 82 15.38 -24.42 -12.64
N SER A 83 15.37 -23.77 -11.48
CA SER A 83 14.82 -24.35 -10.25
C SER A 83 13.31 -24.17 -10.14
N GLU A 84 12.63 -25.13 -9.52
CA GLU A 84 11.21 -25.03 -9.15
C GLU A 84 11.00 -24.67 -7.68
N HIS A 85 12.07 -24.62 -6.87
CA HIS A 85 11.99 -24.37 -5.43
C HIS A 85 12.88 -23.20 -5.01
N TYR A 86 12.40 -22.44 -4.01
CA TYR A 86 13.19 -21.41 -3.36
C TYR A 86 14.29 -22.01 -2.48
N GLU A 87 15.44 -21.35 -2.48
CA GLU A 87 16.53 -21.59 -1.53
C GLU A 87 16.71 -20.38 -0.61
N GLU A 88 17.15 -20.64 0.62
CA GLU A 88 17.51 -19.59 1.55
C GLU A 88 18.87 -18.99 1.18
N ILE A 89 18.96 -17.67 1.22
CA ILE A 89 20.24 -16.94 1.14
C ILE A 89 20.33 -15.91 2.26
N ASP A 90 21.54 -15.49 2.61
CA ASP A 90 21.74 -14.38 3.54
C ASP A 90 21.47 -13.01 2.89
N TRP A 91 21.34 -11.99 3.72
CA TRP A 91 21.08 -10.61 3.28
C TRP A 91 22.21 -10.04 2.43
N GLU A 92 23.47 -10.36 2.75
CA GLU A 92 24.61 -9.85 2.00
C GLU A 92 24.60 -10.38 0.56
N SER A 93 24.36 -11.68 0.39
CA SER A 93 24.19 -12.33 -0.89
C SER A 93 23.01 -11.75 -1.67
N ALA A 94 21.87 -11.52 -1.02
CA ALA A 94 20.71 -10.91 -1.65
C ALA A 94 21.02 -9.52 -2.21
N PHE A 95 21.67 -8.65 -1.40
CA PHE A 95 22.06 -7.32 -1.85
C PHE A 95 23.12 -7.36 -2.97
N GLN A 96 24.09 -8.26 -2.89
CA GLN A 96 25.11 -8.42 -3.94
C GLN A 96 24.50 -8.87 -5.27
N ILE A 97 23.54 -9.81 -5.24
CA ILE A 97 22.83 -10.27 -6.45
C ILE A 97 22.08 -9.09 -7.08
N ILE A 98 21.29 -8.35 -6.30
CA ILE A 98 20.51 -7.20 -6.79
C ILE A 98 21.46 -6.12 -7.37
N ALA A 99 22.51 -5.75 -6.64
CA ALA A 99 23.48 -4.76 -7.08
C ALA A 99 24.24 -5.21 -8.34
N SER A 100 24.59 -6.50 -8.45
CA SER A 100 25.23 -7.06 -9.64
C SER A 100 24.31 -6.98 -10.86
N SER A 101 23.03 -7.30 -10.70
CA SER A 101 22.04 -7.22 -11.79
C SER A 101 21.87 -5.78 -12.29
N ILE A 102 21.75 -4.82 -11.38
CA ILE A 102 21.64 -3.39 -11.71
C ILE A 102 22.92 -2.89 -12.40
N SER A 103 24.09 -3.19 -11.85
CA SER A 103 25.37 -2.69 -12.38
C SER A 103 25.79 -3.27 -13.73
N LYS A 104 25.26 -4.44 -14.10
CA LYS A 104 25.48 -5.05 -15.42
C LYS A 104 24.59 -4.45 -16.52
N SER A 105 23.57 -3.69 -16.16
CA SER A 105 22.68 -3.03 -17.12
C SER A 105 23.46 -1.92 -17.85
N GLU A 106 23.57 -2.04 -19.17
CA GLU A 106 24.25 -1.04 -20.01
C GLU A 106 23.41 0.23 -20.20
N ASN A 107 22.09 0.09 -20.13
CA ASN A 107 21.12 1.17 -20.22
C ASN A 107 20.34 1.29 -18.90
N PRO A 108 20.47 2.40 -18.15
CA PRO A 108 19.74 2.59 -16.89
C PRO A 108 18.23 2.36 -16.99
N ASP A 109 17.63 2.68 -18.15
CA ASP A 109 16.19 2.55 -18.38
C ASP A 109 15.71 1.10 -18.57
N ASP A 110 16.60 0.11 -18.59
CA ASP A 110 16.21 -1.31 -18.50
C ASP A 110 15.74 -1.68 -17.08
N ASN A 111 15.97 -0.80 -16.10
CA ASN A 111 15.58 -0.99 -14.71
C ASN A 111 14.27 -0.24 -14.42
N VAL A 112 13.38 -0.86 -13.64
CA VAL A 112 12.10 -0.26 -13.21
C VAL A 112 11.99 -0.36 -11.69
N PHE A 113 11.76 0.79 -11.05
CA PHE A 113 11.73 0.94 -9.59
C PHE A 113 10.30 1.22 -9.11
N TYR A 114 9.48 0.17 -9.01
CA TYR A 114 8.10 0.32 -8.55
C TYR A 114 8.03 0.74 -7.07
N THR A 115 7.17 1.71 -6.74
CA THR A 115 6.95 2.16 -5.36
C THR A 115 5.53 1.84 -4.90
N SER A 116 5.41 1.21 -3.72
CA SER A 116 4.13 0.98 -3.07
C SER A 116 3.66 2.22 -2.31
N GLY A 117 2.38 2.58 -2.43
CA GLY A 117 1.75 3.63 -1.60
C GLY A 117 1.64 3.27 -0.12
N ARG A 118 2.07 2.05 0.27
CA ARG A 118 2.25 1.63 1.67
C ARG A 118 3.62 1.98 2.23
N ALA A 119 4.58 2.33 1.37
CA ALA A 119 5.89 2.78 1.82
C ALA A 119 5.77 4.17 2.47
N SER A 120 6.64 4.45 3.44
CA SER A 120 6.71 5.80 4.01
C SER A 120 7.25 6.79 2.98
N ASN A 121 6.99 8.09 3.19
CA ASN A 121 7.51 9.14 2.31
C ASN A 121 9.04 9.14 2.29
N GLU A 122 9.70 8.82 3.41
CA GLU A 122 11.15 8.74 3.52
C GLU A 122 11.70 7.55 2.71
N ALA A 123 11.07 6.38 2.82
CA ALA A 123 11.46 5.21 2.04
C ALA A 123 11.26 5.45 0.53
N ALA A 124 10.13 6.04 0.13
CA ALA A 124 9.85 6.42 -1.24
C ALA A 124 10.87 7.45 -1.77
N PHE A 125 11.26 8.42 -0.95
CA PHE A 125 12.27 9.41 -1.30
C PHE A 125 13.65 8.77 -1.54
N LEU A 126 14.09 7.87 -0.65
CA LEU A 126 15.35 7.15 -0.80
C LEU A 126 15.33 6.24 -2.05
N TRP A 127 14.22 5.54 -2.28
CA TRP A 127 14.03 4.67 -3.44
C TRP A 127 14.09 5.45 -4.76
N GLY A 128 13.38 6.59 -4.83
CA GLY A 128 13.43 7.47 -5.99
C GLY A 128 14.79 8.18 -6.18
N THR A 129 15.55 8.39 -5.11
CA THR A 129 16.92 8.92 -5.18
C THR A 129 17.87 7.88 -5.76
N LEU A 130 17.76 6.62 -5.30
CA LEU A 130 18.55 5.51 -5.81
C LEU A 130 18.36 5.31 -7.32
N ALA A 131 17.11 5.26 -7.80
CA ALA A 131 16.82 5.09 -9.22
C ALA A 131 17.45 6.21 -10.09
N ARG A 132 17.39 7.46 -9.61
CA ARG A 132 17.98 8.61 -10.30
C ARG A 132 19.51 8.64 -10.25
N GLN A 133 20.12 8.10 -9.19
CA GLN A 133 21.57 7.89 -9.13
C GLN A 133 22.04 6.81 -10.13
N ILE A 134 21.23 5.78 -10.34
CA ILE A 134 21.47 4.75 -11.38
C ILE A 134 21.29 5.34 -12.79
N GLY A 135 20.50 6.40 -12.92
CA GLY A 135 20.37 7.19 -14.14
C GLY A 135 19.02 7.06 -14.85
N THR A 136 18.01 6.46 -14.21
CA THR A 136 16.66 6.28 -14.78
C THR A 136 15.61 7.10 -14.03
N ASN A 137 14.51 7.41 -14.72
CA ASN A 137 13.28 7.94 -14.12
C ASN A 137 12.11 6.93 -14.19
N ASN A 138 12.37 5.66 -14.50
CA ASN A 138 11.36 4.59 -14.53
C ASN A 138 10.89 4.25 -13.11
N LEU A 139 10.00 5.08 -12.57
CA LEU A 139 9.51 5.06 -11.20
C LEU A 139 7.97 4.96 -11.18
N PRO A 140 7.37 3.89 -11.72
CA PRO A 140 5.94 3.70 -11.59
C PRO A 140 5.57 3.53 -10.12
N ASP A 141 4.39 3.99 -9.75
CA ASP A 141 3.84 3.82 -8.41
C ASP A 141 2.38 3.37 -8.46
N CYS A 142 1.87 2.84 -7.35
CA CYS A 142 0.50 2.33 -7.29
C CYS A 142 -0.58 3.36 -7.68
N SER A 143 -0.29 4.66 -7.53
CA SER A 143 -1.18 5.75 -7.88
C SER A 143 -1.30 5.95 -9.38
N ASN A 144 -0.35 5.48 -10.21
CA ASN A 144 -0.50 5.49 -11.67
C ASN A 144 -1.81 4.80 -12.10
N MET A 145 -2.12 3.66 -11.49
CA MET A 145 -3.34 2.91 -11.81
C MET A 145 -4.62 3.55 -11.27
N CYS A 146 -4.55 4.25 -10.13
CA CYS A 146 -5.74 4.69 -9.37
C CYS A 146 -6.03 6.20 -9.47
N HIS A 147 -5.01 7.04 -9.67
CA HIS A 147 -5.08 8.49 -9.48
C HIS A 147 -4.42 9.31 -10.61
N GLU A 148 -3.74 8.69 -11.57
CA GLU A 148 -3.13 9.43 -12.68
C GLU A 148 -4.17 10.14 -13.55
N SER A 149 -5.27 9.44 -13.87
CA SER A 149 -6.38 10.00 -14.65
C SER A 149 -7.04 11.21 -13.96
N SER A 150 -7.25 11.13 -12.64
CA SER A 150 -7.78 12.27 -11.87
C SER A 150 -6.77 13.41 -11.78
N GLY A 151 -5.48 13.11 -11.63
CA GLY A 151 -4.40 14.10 -11.64
C GLY A 151 -4.36 14.93 -12.93
N VAL A 152 -4.48 14.27 -14.10
CA VAL A 152 -4.55 14.94 -15.41
C VAL A 152 -5.80 15.81 -15.52
N ALA A 153 -6.98 15.27 -15.21
CA ALA A 153 -8.25 15.98 -15.35
C ALA A 153 -8.36 17.20 -14.41
N LEU A 154 -7.98 17.04 -13.14
CA LEU A 154 -8.01 18.12 -12.15
C LEU A 154 -6.96 19.21 -12.47
N SER A 155 -5.76 18.83 -12.90
CA SER A 155 -4.75 19.81 -13.31
C SER A 155 -5.23 20.66 -14.49
N GLY A 156 -5.89 20.04 -15.47
CA GLY A 156 -6.47 20.77 -16.61
C GLY A 156 -7.67 21.64 -16.26
N SER A 157 -8.44 21.29 -15.22
CA SER A 157 -9.68 21.98 -14.85
C SER A 157 -9.47 23.08 -13.81
N ILE A 158 -8.66 22.82 -12.77
CA ILE A 158 -8.48 23.70 -11.61
C ILE A 158 -6.99 23.99 -11.30
N GLY A 159 -6.05 23.52 -12.13
CA GLY A 159 -4.62 23.77 -11.96
C GLY A 159 -3.92 22.93 -10.89
N ILE A 160 -4.63 22.06 -10.19
CA ILE A 160 -4.10 21.25 -9.08
C ILE A 160 -4.56 19.80 -9.24
N GLY A 161 -3.61 18.86 -9.38
CA GLY A 161 -3.88 17.42 -9.53
C GLY A 161 -4.20 16.67 -8.24
N LYS A 162 -4.71 17.34 -7.21
CA LYS A 162 -4.95 16.79 -5.87
C LYS A 162 -6.29 17.29 -5.30
N GLY A 163 -6.79 16.61 -4.28
CA GLY A 163 -7.97 17.05 -3.54
C GLY A 163 -7.75 18.42 -2.91
N THR A 164 -8.74 19.31 -3.02
CA THR A 164 -8.70 20.71 -2.55
C THR A 164 -9.60 20.97 -1.34
N VAL A 165 -10.25 19.93 -0.81
CA VAL A 165 -11.19 20.01 0.31
C VAL A 165 -10.58 19.41 1.58
N LYS A 166 -11.02 19.91 2.74
CA LYS A 166 -10.68 19.36 4.06
C LYS A 166 -11.86 18.56 4.62
N LEU A 167 -11.62 17.78 5.67
CA LEU A 167 -12.69 17.08 6.39
C LEU A 167 -13.76 18.05 6.91
N SER A 168 -13.37 19.21 7.45
CA SER A 168 -14.32 20.22 7.96
C SER A 168 -15.26 20.75 6.88
N CYS A 169 -14.88 20.70 5.60
CA CYS A 169 -15.77 21.09 4.50
C CYS A 169 -17.00 20.18 4.38
N PHE A 170 -16.94 18.94 4.89
CA PHE A 170 -18.10 18.03 4.91
C PHE A 170 -19.15 18.45 5.94
N GLU A 171 -18.76 19.14 7.02
CA GLU A 171 -19.67 19.63 8.05
C GLU A 171 -20.50 20.83 7.57
N GLU A 172 -19.94 21.61 6.65
CA GLU A 172 -20.56 22.80 6.05
C GLU A 172 -21.33 22.48 4.75
N ALA A 173 -21.27 21.23 4.26
CA ALA A 173 -21.86 20.87 2.98
C ALA A 173 -23.38 20.64 3.08
N ASP A 174 -24.15 21.37 2.28
CA ASP A 174 -25.60 21.16 2.10
C ASP A 174 -25.92 19.98 1.18
N LEU A 175 -24.95 19.49 0.41
CA LEU A 175 -25.11 18.37 -0.53
C LEU A 175 -23.77 17.70 -0.78
N ILE A 176 -23.75 16.37 -0.67
CA ILE A 176 -22.58 15.55 -1.02
C ILE A 176 -22.95 14.59 -2.15
N LEU A 177 -22.22 14.66 -3.26
CA LEU A 177 -22.37 13.77 -4.40
C LEU A 177 -21.27 12.70 -4.39
N VAL A 178 -21.68 11.43 -4.32
CA VAL A 178 -20.78 10.28 -4.39
C VAL A 178 -20.86 9.66 -5.79
N ILE A 179 -19.79 9.79 -6.57
CA ILE A 179 -19.73 9.34 -7.97
C ILE A 179 -18.51 8.45 -8.16
N GLY A 180 -18.70 7.24 -8.68
CA GLY A 180 -17.59 6.31 -8.96
C GLY A 180 -16.87 5.77 -7.71
N GLN A 181 -17.52 5.85 -6.55
CA GLN A 181 -16.98 5.39 -5.27
C GLN A 181 -18.01 4.53 -4.53
N ASN A 182 -17.54 3.56 -3.75
CA ASN A 182 -18.35 2.84 -2.76
C ASN A 182 -17.79 3.11 -1.35
N PRO A 183 -18.28 4.17 -0.65
CA PRO A 183 -17.83 4.52 0.69
C PRO A 183 -18.02 3.40 1.70
N GLY A 184 -19.12 2.63 1.63
CA GLY A 184 -19.43 1.61 2.63
C GLY A 184 -18.38 0.49 2.76
N THR A 185 -17.69 0.17 1.67
CA THR A 185 -16.65 -0.87 1.67
C THR A 185 -15.24 -0.26 1.70
N ASN A 186 -15.01 0.77 0.88
CA ASN A 186 -13.65 1.27 0.63
C ASN A 186 -13.24 2.39 1.60
N HIS A 187 -14.21 3.17 2.09
CA HIS A 187 -13.97 4.32 2.96
C HIS A 187 -15.09 4.46 4.03
N PRO A 188 -15.44 3.44 4.81
CA PRO A 188 -16.65 3.48 5.65
C PRO A 188 -16.62 4.57 6.72
N ARG A 189 -15.44 5.09 7.06
CA ARG A 189 -15.29 6.28 7.91
C ARG A 189 -15.97 7.52 7.32
N MET A 190 -16.04 7.62 5.99
CA MET A 190 -16.80 8.64 5.27
C MET A 190 -18.31 8.55 5.54
N LEU A 191 -18.85 7.38 5.90
CA LEU A 191 -20.29 7.22 6.18
C LEU A 191 -20.75 8.13 7.33
N THR A 192 -19.90 8.38 8.33
CA THR A 192 -20.21 9.30 9.43
C THR A 192 -20.40 10.72 8.91
N ALA A 193 -19.53 11.20 8.01
CA ALA A 193 -19.66 12.51 7.39
C ALA A 193 -20.91 12.61 6.50
N LEU A 194 -21.24 11.54 5.76
CA LEU A 194 -22.44 11.47 4.94
C LEU A 194 -23.73 11.48 5.79
N ALA A 195 -23.73 10.76 6.91
CA ALA A 195 -24.85 10.74 7.85
C ALA A 195 -25.06 12.12 8.51
N ALA A 196 -23.97 12.78 8.94
CA ALA A 196 -24.03 14.11 9.52
C ALA A 196 -24.61 15.15 8.55
N CYS A 197 -24.17 15.16 7.29
CA CYS A 197 -24.75 16.01 6.25
C CYS A 197 -26.26 15.75 6.09
N LYS A 198 -26.68 14.48 6.11
CA LYS A 198 -28.10 14.11 6.01
C LYS A 198 -28.93 14.60 7.21
N GLU A 199 -28.41 14.47 8.43
CA GLU A 199 -29.05 14.94 9.65
C GLU A 199 -29.17 16.47 9.69
N ASN A 200 -28.22 17.18 9.07
CA ASN A 200 -28.22 18.63 8.92
C ASN A 200 -29.13 19.14 7.78
N GLY A 201 -29.86 18.25 7.10
CA GLY A 201 -30.86 18.61 6.09
C GLY A 201 -30.37 18.57 4.64
N GLY A 202 -29.17 18.04 4.38
CA GLY A 202 -28.67 17.77 3.03
C GLY A 202 -29.26 16.54 2.34
#